data_AF-A0A290ZF20-F1
#
_entry.id   AF-A0A290ZF20-F1
#
_cell.length_a   1.000
_cell.length_b   1.000
_cell.length_c   1.000
_cell.angle_alpha   90.00
_cell.angle_beta   90.00
_cell.angle_gamma   90.00
#
_symmetry.space_group_name_H-M   'P 1'
#
loop_
_entity.id
_entity.type
_entity.pdbx_description
1 polymer ?
#
loop_
_entity_poly.entity_id
_entity_poly.type
_entity_poly.pdbx_seq_one_letter_code
_entity_poly.pdbx_strand_id
1 'polypeptide(L)'
;MTNAVEKHDSAEDGSTSGPLFGRAEFAVLLDELVTDYAPRVFAVTQTWGDCLDGWIVGWGMAFGDHAEVFSVEGRVRTRVSKPENALRYFGADEDVTTRLVWLHSTGTRASDQEPKPAQGYL
;
A
#
# COMPACT_ATOMS: atom_id res chain seq x y z
N MET A 1 49.34 0.68 -59.00
CA MET A 1 49.49 1.44 -57.73
C MET A 1 48.66 2.70 -57.84
N THR A 2 47.46 2.72 -57.24
CA THR A 2 46.75 3.91 -56.70
C THR A 2 45.41 3.47 -56.09
N ASN A 3 45.15 3.97 -54.89
CA ASN A 3 44.06 3.63 -53.97
C ASN A 3 42.67 4.14 -54.43
N ALA A 4 41.63 3.42 -54.01
CA ALA A 4 40.41 4.04 -53.46
C ALA A 4 39.68 3.01 -52.59
N VAL A 5 39.89 3.09 -51.28
CA VAL A 5 38.98 2.54 -50.27
C VAL A 5 37.81 3.51 -50.21
N GLU A 6 36.67 3.17 -50.82
CA GLU A 6 35.40 3.83 -50.54
C GLU A 6 34.87 3.28 -49.22
N LYS A 7 35.16 4.03 -48.16
CA LYS A 7 34.54 3.92 -46.86
C LYS A 7 33.36 4.90 -46.85
N HIS A 8 32.15 4.37 -47.04
CA HIS A 8 30.87 5.06 -46.85
C HIS A 8 29.87 3.95 -46.53
N ASP A 9 29.00 4.00 -45.55
CA ASP A 9 28.72 4.95 -44.49
C ASP A 9 27.90 4.09 -43.51
N SER A 10 28.55 3.57 -42.46
CA SER A 10 27.83 2.92 -41.37
C SER A 10 27.34 4.04 -40.46
N ALA A 11 26.24 4.68 -40.85
CA ALA A 11 25.53 5.57 -39.96
C ALA A 11 25.03 4.72 -38.79
N GLU A 12 25.71 4.89 -37.66
CA GLU A 12 25.33 4.38 -36.36
C GLU A 12 23.92 4.87 -36.03
N ASP A 13 22.91 4.01 -36.10
CA ASP A 13 21.74 4.18 -35.23
C ASP A 13 22.08 3.57 -33.87
N GLY A 14 23.06 4.20 -33.23
CA GLY A 14 23.35 3.98 -31.83
C GLY A 14 22.23 4.63 -31.04
N SER A 15 21.12 3.89 -30.86
CA SER A 15 20.16 4.13 -29.79
C SER A 15 20.91 4.18 -28.47
N THR A 16 21.43 5.35 -28.14
CA THR A 16 21.96 5.71 -26.84
C THR A 16 20.72 5.88 -25.99
N SER A 17 20.17 4.75 -25.55
CA SER A 17 19.10 4.67 -24.57
C SER A 17 19.67 5.06 -23.21
N GLY A 18 20.09 6.32 -23.10
CA GLY A 18 20.26 6.98 -21.82
C GLY A 18 18.89 7.10 -21.16
N PRO A 19 18.82 7.12 -19.82
CA PRO A 19 17.55 7.30 -19.13
C PRO A 19 16.89 8.59 -19.62
N LEU A 20 15.60 8.51 -19.93
CA LEU A 20 14.81 9.64 -20.43
C LEU A 20 14.75 10.81 -19.44
N PHE A 21 15.04 10.54 -18.16
CA PHE A 21 14.98 11.49 -17.06
C PHE A 21 16.26 11.46 -16.22
N GLY A 22 16.58 12.60 -15.60
CA GLY A 22 17.55 12.64 -14.53
C GLY A 22 17.06 11.88 -13.30
N ARG A 23 17.98 11.40 -12.44
CA ARG A 23 17.64 10.59 -11.25
C ARG A 23 16.63 11.25 -10.32
N ALA A 24 16.73 12.58 -10.13
CA ALA A 24 15.83 13.34 -9.26
C ALA A 24 14.41 13.44 -9.85
N GLU A 25 14.30 13.70 -11.15
CA GLU A 25 13.02 13.76 -11.85
C GLU A 25 12.33 12.39 -11.87
N PHE A 26 13.08 11.33 -12.14
CA PHE A 26 12.58 9.96 -12.07
C PHE A 26 12.09 9.59 -10.66
N ALA A 27 12.73 10.09 -9.61
CA ALA A 27 12.31 9.84 -8.23
C ALA A 27 10.96 10.51 -7.92
N VAL A 28 10.70 11.72 -8.43
CA VAL A 28 9.40 12.39 -8.28
C VAL A 28 8.30 11.61 -8.99
N LEU A 29 8.55 11.15 -10.22
CA LEU A 29 7.60 10.33 -10.98
C LEU A 29 7.27 9.01 -10.25
N LEU A 30 8.26 8.39 -9.60
CA LEU A 30 8.02 7.20 -8.79
C LEU A 30 7.19 7.50 -7.53
N ASP A 31 7.37 8.66 -6.90
CA ASP A 31 6.60 9.05 -5.72
C ASP A 31 5.12 9.29 -6.07
N GLU A 32 4.86 9.94 -7.20
CA GLU A 32 3.51 10.11 -7.76
C GLU A 32 2.89 8.74 -8.06
N LEU A 33 3.64 7.84 -8.72
CA LEU A 33 3.17 6.49 -9.03
C LEU A 33 2.86 5.67 -7.76
N VAL A 34 3.73 5.73 -6.75
CA VAL A 34 3.48 5.03 -5.48
C VAL A 34 2.24 5.58 -4.80
N THR A 35 2.03 6.89 -4.84
CA THR A 35 0.87 7.54 -4.25
C THR A 35 -0.42 7.16 -4.96
N ASP A 36 -0.43 7.16 -6.29
CA ASP A 36 -1.61 6.85 -7.11
C ASP A 36 -2.03 5.38 -7.00
N TYR A 37 -1.07 4.48 -6.85
CA TYR A 37 -1.30 3.03 -6.83
C TYR A 37 -1.17 2.41 -5.42
N ALA A 38 -1.06 3.23 -4.38
CA ALA A 38 -0.96 2.76 -3.00
C ALA A 38 -2.21 1.93 -2.62
N PRO A 39 -2.04 0.65 -2.22
CA PRO A 39 -3.17 -0.14 -1.77
C PRO A 39 -3.69 0.39 -0.44
N ARG A 40 -5.00 0.30 -0.25
CA ARG A 40 -5.62 0.65 1.04
C ARG A 40 -5.43 -0.50 2.02
N VAL A 41 -4.86 -0.22 3.18
CA VAL A 41 -4.65 -1.22 4.23
C VAL A 41 -5.91 -1.36 5.09
N PHE A 42 -6.25 -2.59 5.48
CA PHE A 42 -7.31 -2.88 6.44
C PHE A 42 -6.91 -3.99 7.41
N ALA A 43 -7.56 -4.01 8.57
CA ALA A 43 -7.48 -5.08 9.54
C ALA A 43 -8.77 -5.92 9.50
N VAL A 44 -8.64 -7.21 9.74
CA VAL A 44 -9.74 -8.11 10.09
C VAL A 44 -9.72 -8.29 11.59
N THR A 45 -10.80 -7.86 12.25
CA THR A 45 -10.95 -7.89 13.70
C THR A 45 -12.01 -8.91 14.09
N GLN A 46 -11.81 -9.56 15.22
CA GLN A 46 -12.85 -10.32 15.89
C GLN A 46 -13.19 -9.66 17.22
N THR A 47 -14.46 -9.72 17.60
CA THR A 47 -14.94 -9.33 18.93
C THR A 47 -15.71 -10.46 19.55
N TRP A 48 -15.47 -10.72 20.83
CA TRP A 48 -16.22 -11.70 21.62
C TRP A 48 -17.43 -11.04 22.31
N GLY A 49 -18.61 -11.65 22.18
CA GLY A 49 -19.87 -11.14 22.73
C GLY A 49 -20.24 -9.74 22.20
N ASP A 50 -20.96 -8.95 23.01
CA ASP A 50 -21.35 -7.57 22.70
C ASP A 50 -20.16 -6.58 22.89
N CYS A 51 -19.06 -6.80 22.17
CA CYS A 51 -17.82 -6.00 22.24
C CYS A 51 -17.12 -6.04 23.60
N LEU A 52 -17.14 -7.20 24.28
CA LEU A 52 -16.47 -7.36 25.59
C LEU A 52 -14.95 -7.40 25.46
N ASP A 53 -14.44 -7.95 24.36
CA ASP A 53 -13.02 -7.95 24.00
C ASP A 53 -12.88 -7.99 22.48
N GLY A 54 -11.77 -7.50 21.94
CA GLY A 54 -11.51 -7.44 20.50
C GLY A 54 -10.03 -7.52 20.15
N TRP A 55 -9.72 -8.29 19.11
CA TRP A 55 -8.36 -8.51 18.63
C TRP A 55 -8.29 -8.56 17.10
N ILE A 56 -7.07 -8.36 16.58
CA ILE A 56 -6.78 -8.44 15.15
C ILE A 56 -6.40 -9.87 14.81
N VAL A 57 -7.13 -10.49 13.88
CA VAL A 57 -6.87 -11.86 13.40
C VAL A 57 -6.17 -11.89 12.06
N GLY A 58 -6.23 -10.79 11.32
CA GLY A 58 -5.58 -10.68 10.03
C GLY A 58 -5.47 -9.24 9.55
N TRP A 59 -4.70 -9.09 8.49
CA TRP A 59 -4.49 -7.83 7.78
C TRP A 59 -4.69 -8.07 6.30
N GLY A 60 -5.00 -6.99 5.59
CA GLY A 60 -5.08 -7.03 4.15
C GLY A 60 -4.74 -5.71 3.48
N MET A 61 -4.42 -5.81 2.19
CA MET A 61 -4.16 -4.72 1.29
C MET A 61 -5.15 -4.82 0.14
N ALA A 62 -5.96 -3.78 -0.07
CA ALA A 62 -6.89 -3.68 -1.16
C ALA A 62 -6.29 -2.89 -2.31
N PHE A 63 -6.10 -3.58 -3.43
CA PHE A 63 -5.76 -3.03 -4.73
C PHE A 63 -7.04 -2.69 -5.50
N GLY A 64 -6.90 -2.05 -6.67
CA GLY A 64 -8.05 -1.64 -7.49
C GLY A 64 -8.93 -2.81 -7.97
N ASP A 65 -8.36 -4.00 -8.14
CA ASP A 65 -9.03 -5.19 -8.71
C ASP A 65 -9.17 -6.37 -7.74
N HIS A 66 -8.43 -6.38 -6.63
CA HIS A 66 -8.40 -7.48 -5.66
C HIS A 66 -7.94 -7.01 -4.28
N ALA A 67 -8.00 -7.91 -3.29
CA ALA A 67 -7.32 -7.73 -2.03
C ALA A 67 -6.46 -8.97 -1.70
N GLU A 68 -5.29 -8.71 -1.12
CA GLU A 68 -4.43 -9.73 -0.53
C GLU A 68 -4.62 -9.71 0.98
N VAL A 69 -4.79 -10.89 1.58
CA VAL A 69 -5.14 -11.03 3.00
C VAL A 69 -4.25 -12.08 3.64
N PHE A 70 -3.81 -11.81 4.87
CA PHE A 70 -3.02 -12.74 5.66
C PHE A 70 -3.47 -12.74 7.12
N SER A 71 -3.45 -13.91 7.77
CA SER A 71 -3.70 -14.01 9.20
C SER A 71 -2.44 -13.66 10.01
N VAL A 72 -2.63 -13.11 11.21
CA VAL A 72 -1.53 -12.78 12.13
C VAL A 72 -0.76 -14.05 12.53
N GLU A 73 -1.47 -15.17 12.67
CA GLU A 73 -0.88 -16.47 12.98
C GLU A 73 -0.22 -17.16 11.77
N GLY A 74 -0.24 -16.56 10.58
CA GLY A 74 0.37 -17.10 9.37
C GLY A 74 -0.34 -18.30 8.73
N ARG A 75 -1.49 -18.73 9.28
CA ARG A 75 -2.28 -19.87 8.78
C ARG A 75 -3.00 -19.59 7.45
N VAL A 76 -3.34 -18.34 7.18
CA VAL A 76 -4.10 -17.92 6.00
C VAL A 76 -3.27 -16.90 5.24
N ARG A 77 -3.10 -17.13 3.94
CA ARG A 77 -2.63 -16.13 2.98
C ARG A 77 -3.37 -16.36 1.67
N THR A 78 -4.19 -15.41 1.25
CA THR A 78 -5.09 -15.60 0.12
C THR A 78 -5.38 -14.31 -0.62
N ARG A 79 -5.69 -14.47 -1.91
CA ARG A 79 -6.21 -13.42 -2.77
C ARG A 79 -7.72 -13.52 -2.83
N VAL A 80 -8.40 -12.39 -2.68
CA VAL A 80 -9.86 -12.29 -2.81
C VAL A 80 -10.23 -11.17 -3.79
N SER A 81 -11.35 -11.32 -4.48
CA SER A 81 -11.83 -10.30 -5.44
C SER A 81 -12.30 -9.01 -4.79
N LYS A 82 -12.72 -9.07 -3.52
CA LYS A 82 -13.14 -7.91 -2.72
C LYS A 82 -12.68 -8.07 -1.27
N PRO A 83 -12.31 -6.98 -0.57
CA PRO A 83 -11.87 -7.03 0.82
C PRO A 83 -12.85 -7.75 1.75
N GLU A 84 -14.16 -7.57 1.57
CA GLU A 84 -15.20 -8.16 2.43
C GLU A 84 -15.26 -9.70 2.33
N ASN A 85 -14.80 -10.26 1.21
CA ASN A 85 -14.73 -11.72 1.04
C ASN A 85 -13.69 -12.36 1.98
N ALA A 86 -12.75 -11.57 2.51
CA ALA A 86 -11.77 -11.99 3.51
C ALA A 86 -12.43 -12.57 4.77
N LEU A 87 -13.58 -12.03 5.18
CA LEU A 87 -14.23 -12.38 6.46
C LEU A 87 -14.59 -13.87 6.55
N ARG A 88 -14.82 -14.52 5.40
CA ARG A 88 -15.13 -15.96 5.33
C ARG A 88 -14.00 -16.87 5.81
N TYR A 89 -12.76 -16.38 5.80
CA TYR A 89 -11.58 -17.15 6.21
C TYR A 89 -11.27 -17.02 7.71
N PHE A 90 -12.01 -16.18 8.43
CA PHE A 90 -11.76 -15.88 9.85
C PHE A 90 -12.97 -16.18 10.75
N GLY A 91 -14.05 -16.77 10.25
CA GLY A 91 -15.19 -17.17 11.09
C GLY A 91 -14.92 -18.51 11.77
N ALA A 92 -15.32 -18.65 13.05
CA ALA A 92 -15.25 -19.94 13.73
C ALA A 92 -16.38 -20.20 14.77
N ASP A 93 -16.86 -19.20 15.52
CA ASP A 93 -17.74 -19.46 16.68
C ASP A 93 -19.01 -18.59 16.71
N GLU A 94 -20.10 -19.09 17.33
CA GLU A 94 -21.41 -18.42 17.43
C GLU A 94 -21.35 -17.07 18.17
N ASP A 95 -20.40 -16.91 19.10
CA ASP A 95 -20.24 -15.71 19.95
C ASP A 95 -19.19 -14.72 19.41
N VAL A 96 -18.66 -14.96 18.20
CA VAL A 96 -17.59 -14.14 17.62
C VAL A 96 -18.09 -13.35 16.41
N THR A 97 -18.04 -12.03 16.50
CA THR A 97 -18.32 -11.14 15.36
C THR A 97 -17.03 -10.74 14.66
N THR A 98 -16.93 -11.04 13.37
CA THR A 98 -15.78 -10.62 12.54
C THR A 98 -16.12 -9.37 11.74
N ARG A 99 -15.22 -8.38 11.71
CA ARG A 99 -15.38 -7.12 10.98
C ARG A 99 -14.12 -6.75 10.21
N LEU A 100 -14.32 -5.97 9.14
CA LEU A 100 -13.25 -5.32 8.40
C LEU A 100 -13.16 -3.86 8.83
N VAL A 101 -11.97 -3.42 9.20
CA VAL A 101 -11.69 -2.04 9.63
C VAL A 101 -10.58 -1.45 8.76
N TRP A 102 -10.88 -0.37 8.05
CA TRP A 102 -9.89 0.31 7.22
C TRP A 102 -8.89 1.07 8.07
N LEU A 103 -7.60 0.94 7.76
CA LEU A 103 -6.58 1.81 8.31
C LEU A 103 -6.70 3.16 7.60
N HIS A 104 -7.19 4.16 8.33
CA HIS A 104 -7.12 5.54 7.86
C HIS A 104 -5.68 6.01 8.03
N SER A 105 -5.07 6.50 6.95
CA SER A 105 -3.85 7.29 7.08
C SER A 105 -4.19 8.44 8.01
N THR A 106 -3.62 8.42 9.21
CA THR A 106 -3.57 9.62 10.04
C THR A 106 -2.64 10.55 9.29
N GLY A 107 -3.19 11.33 8.35
CA GLY A 107 -2.48 12.42 7.72
C GLY A 107 -1.78 13.17 8.84
N THR A 108 -0.47 13.34 8.71
CA THR A 108 0.42 14.11 9.58
C THR A 108 -0.36 14.89 10.62
N ARG A 109 -0.39 14.44 11.88
CA ARG A 109 -0.84 15.29 12.98
C ARG A 109 0.12 16.48 12.98
N ALA A 110 -0.27 17.55 12.28
CA ALA A 110 0.24 18.87 12.53
C ALA A 110 0.15 19.05 14.04
N SER A 111 1.31 19.15 14.65
CA SER A 111 1.48 19.33 16.08
C SER A 111 1.11 20.78 16.40
N ASP A 112 -0.14 21.18 16.16
CA ASP A 112 -0.67 22.53 16.37
C ASP A 112 -1.96 22.51 17.21
N GLN A 113 -2.10 21.52 18.10
CA GLN A 113 -3.00 21.66 19.23
C GLN A 113 -2.16 22.12 20.43
N GLU A 114 -1.94 23.43 20.51
CA GLU A 114 -1.38 24.09 21.69
C GLU A 114 -2.26 23.77 22.92
N PRO A 115 -1.69 23.28 24.04
CA PRO A 115 -2.47 23.02 25.24
C PRO A 115 -2.97 24.35 25.82
N LYS A 116 -4.29 24.59 25.76
CA LYS A 116 -4.93 25.70 26.48
C LYS A 116 -4.57 25.58 27.96
N PRO A 117 -3.93 26.58 28.59
CA PRO A 117 -3.57 26.49 29.99
C PRO A 117 -4.84 26.30 30.83
N ALA A 118 -4.81 25.30 31.71
CA ALA A 118 -5.84 25.09 32.71
C ALA A 118 -5.93 26.36 33.55
N GLN A 119 -7.01 27.13 33.36
CA GLN A 119 -7.34 28.19 34.29
C GLN A 119 -7.69 27.51 35.61
N GLY A 120 -6.82 27.74 36.60
CA GLY A 120 -7.02 27.29 37.96
C GLY A 120 -8.36 27.79 38.48
N TYR A 121 -9.13 26.87 39.03
CA TYR A 121 -10.20 27.21 39.96
C TYR A 121 -9.59 27.32 41.35
N LEU A 122 -9.96 28.43 42.00
CA LEU A 122 -9.57 28.92 43.32
C LEU A 122 -9.67 27.87 44.43
#